data_AF-A0AAE8IXZ5-F1
#
_entry.id   AF-A0AAE8IXZ5-F1
#
_cell.length_a   1.000
_cell.length_b   1.000
_cell.length_c   1.000
_cell.angle_alpha   90.00
_cell.angle_beta   90.00
_cell.angle_gamma   90.00
#
_symmetry.space_group_name_H-M   'P 1'
#
loop_
_entity.id
_entity.type
_entity.pdbx_description
1 polymer ?
#
loop_
_entity_poly.entity_id
_entity_poly.type
_entity_poly.pdbx_seq_one_letter_code
_entity_poly.pdbx_strand_id
1 'polypeptide(L)'
;MTEQKHTPVSSDHIAEQIDAIAVTLSRLEREATKLSLAAVSGDEKAAQRLAEINADIERAQSDRVILQRAEKAALQIELAADNRAEEAKRQHHYMNAVNAAVELVGRAERLQAVIEEFGQMVLAIEADERLISSEMRLAKKEISPRAGQFRTYRMASVAVENVFGKGDFANESIAKIIRDAWAPLLEDAQPKGDE
;
A
#
# COMPACT_ATOMS: atom_id res chain seq x y z
N MET A 1 -25.82 -21.21 -23.07
CA MET A 1 -26.39 -20.10 -22.28
C MET A 1 -25.27 -19.11 -22.06
N THR A 2 -25.20 -18.08 -22.88
CA THR A 2 -24.21 -17.02 -22.79
C THR A 2 -24.63 -16.08 -21.67
N GLU A 3 -23.90 -16.08 -20.56
CA GLU A 3 -23.99 -15.02 -19.56
C GLU A 3 -23.62 -13.72 -20.27
N GLN A 4 -24.64 -12.91 -20.59
CA GLN A 4 -24.41 -11.51 -20.89
C GLN A 4 -23.78 -10.91 -19.63
N LYS A 5 -22.45 -10.68 -19.68
CA LYS A 5 -21.77 -9.79 -18.75
C LYS A 5 -22.49 -8.45 -18.83
N HIS A 6 -23.43 -8.24 -17.92
CA HIS A 6 -24.02 -6.94 -17.68
C HIS A 6 -22.86 -6.05 -17.28
N THR A 7 -22.40 -5.24 -18.22
CA THR A 7 -21.40 -4.22 -17.93
C THR A 7 -22.13 -3.25 -17.00
N PRO A 8 -21.64 -3.04 -15.76
CA PRO A 8 -22.32 -2.14 -14.84
C PRO A 8 -22.40 -0.77 -15.51
N VAL A 9 -23.62 -0.25 -15.64
CA VAL A 9 -23.86 1.07 -16.21
C VAL A 9 -23.20 2.08 -15.27
N SER A 10 -22.22 2.83 -15.78
CA SER A 10 -21.51 3.83 -14.97
C SER A 10 -22.42 5.02 -14.65
N SER A 11 -22.11 5.73 -13.57
CA SER A 11 -22.80 6.97 -13.21
C SER A 11 -22.80 7.99 -14.37
N ASP A 12 -21.67 8.12 -15.06
CA ASP A 12 -21.53 8.98 -16.26
C ASP A 12 -22.51 8.63 -17.38
N HIS A 13 -22.74 7.34 -17.64
CA HIS A 13 -23.69 6.93 -18.69
C HIS A 13 -25.13 7.28 -18.31
N ILE A 14 -25.47 7.24 -17.02
CA ILE A 14 -26.80 7.63 -16.54
C ILE A 14 -26.97 9.15 -16.62
N ALA A 15 -25.92 9.92 -16.31
CA ALA A 15 -25.92 11.37 -16.45
C ALA A 15 -26.19 11.82 -17.89
N GLU A 16 -25.55 11.17 -18.87
CA GLU A 16 -25.80 11.42 -20.31
C GLU A 16 -27.28 11.17 -20.69
N GLN A 17 -27.90 10.13 -20.14
CA GLN A 17 -29.32 9.83 -20.38
C GLN A 17 -30.24 10.88 -19.74
N ILE A 18 -29.89 11.37 -18.55
CA ILE A 18 -30.64 12.46 -17.89
C ILE A 18 -30.59 13.74 -18.74
N ASP A 19 -29.43 14.08 -19.29
CA ASP A 19 -29.26 15.24 -20.16
C ASP A 19 -30.06 15.10 -21.46
N ALA A 20 -30.06 13.92 -22.08
CA ALA A 20 -30.88 13.64 -23.27
C ALA A 20 -32.39 13.80 -23.00
N ILE A 21 -32.85 13.36 -21.82
CA ILE A 21 -34.25 13.56 -21.40
C ILE A 21 -34.55 15.04 -21.14
N ALA A 22 -33.62 15.80 -20.56
CA ALA A 22 -33.80 17.24 -20.34
C ALA A 22 -33.96 18.01 -21.66
N VAL A 23 -33.18 17.67 -22.70
CA VAL A 23 -33.33 18.23 -24.04
C VAL A 23 -34.70 17.88 -24.63
N THR A 24 -35.14 16.64 -24.47
CA THR A 24 -36.43 16.16 -24.96
C THR A 24 -37.60 16.85 -24.27
N LEU A 25 -37.54 17.00 -22.94
CA LEU A 25 -38.52 17.75 -22.14
C LEU A 25 -38.63 19.20 -22.61
N SER A 26 -37.51 19.90 -22.76
CA SER A 26 -37.52 21.30 -23.23
C SER A 26 -38.14 21.45 -24.62
N ARG A 27 -37.93 20.46 -25.50
CA ARG A 27 -38.57 20.42 -26.83
C ARG A 27 -40.08 20.25 -26.72
N LEU A 28 -40.54 19.29 -25.91
CA LEU A 28 -41.96 19.00 -25.70
C LEU A 28 -42.69 20.17 -25.04
N GLU A 29 -42.11 20.82 -24.05
CA GLU A 29 -42.67 22.01 -23.37
C GLU A 29 -42.87 23.19 -24.33
N ARG A 30 -41.92 23.42 -25.24
CA ARG A 30 -42.07 24.45 -26.29
C ARG A 30 -43.17 24.10 -27.28
N GLU A 31 -43.32 22.82 -27.64
CA GLU A 31 -44.37 22.34 -28.54
C GLU A 31 -45.75 22.49 -27.88
N ALA A 32 -45.89 22.12 -26.60
CA ALA A 32 -47.09 22.33 -25.80
C ALA A 32 -47.46 23.82 -25.71
N THR A 33 -46.48 24.69 -25.46
CA THR A 33 -46.71 26.14 -25.37
C THR A 33 -47.27 26.70 -26.68
N LYS A 34 -46.77 26.24 -27.84
CA LYS A 34 -47.27 26.67 -29.16
C LYS A 34 -48.71 26.20 -29.43
N LEU A 35 -49.05 24.99 -28.99
CA LEU A 35 -50.36 24.39 -29.22
C LEU A 35 -51.42 24.86 -28.23
N SER A 36 -51.01 25.38 -27.06
CA SER A 36 -51.92 25.83 -26.00
C SER A 36 -52.94 26.88 -26.46
N LEU A 37 -52.51 27.88 -27.25
CA LEU A 37 -53.39 28.94 -27.73
C LEU A 37 -54.42 28.43 -28.75
N ALA A 38 -54.01 27.53 -29.65
CA ALA A 38 -54.89 26.93 -30.65
C ALA A 38 -55.91 25.97 -30.01
N ALA A 39 -55.48 25.18 -29.02
CA ALA A 39 -56.34 24.27 -28.28
C ALA A 39 -57.42 25.03 -27.50
N VAL A 40 -57.08 26.14 -26.83
CA VAL A 40 -58.06 26.98 -26.10
C VAL A 40 -59.02 27.71 -27.06
N SER A 41 -58.58 27.97 -28.29
CA SER A 41 -59.41 28.60 -29.33
C SER A 41 -60.40 27.63 -30.00
N GLY A 42 -60.47 26.37 -29.57
CA GLY A 42 -61.44 25.39 -30.05
C GLY A 42 -60.97 24.48 -31.19
N ASP A 43 -59.68 24.47 -31.51
CA ASP A 43 -59.12 23.48 -32.46
C ASP A 43 -58.96 22.11 -31.78
N GLU A 44 -59.86 21.18 -32.10
CA GLU A 44 -59.86 19.81 -31.53
C GLU A 44 -58.56 19.04 -31.82
N LYS A 45 -57.92 19.26 -32.98
CA LYS A 45 -56.65 18.59 -33.32
C LYS A 45 -55.52 19.12 -32.45
N ALA A 46 -55.49 20.43 -32.20
CA ALA A 46 -54.52 21.03 -31.31
C ALA A 46 -54.71 20.56 -29.85
N ALA A 47 -55.96 20.41 -29.40
CA ALA A 47 -56.28 19.89 -28.06
C ALA A 47 -55.84 18.44 -27.88
N GLN A 48 -56.09 17.56 -28.87
CA GLN A 48 -55.67 16.17 -28.82
C GLN A 48 -54.14 16.04 -28.79
N ARG A 49 -53.45 16.80 -29.66
CA ARG A 49 -51.98 16.79 -29.70
C ARG A 49 -51.35 17.33 -28.41
N LEU A 50 -51.96 18.35 -27.81
CA LEU A 50 -51.51 18.90 -26.51
C LEU A 50 -51.63 17.86 -25.39
N ALA A 51 -52.71 17.07 -25.36
CA ALA A 51 -52.89 16.00 -24.39
C ALA A 51 -51.82 14.89 -24.52
N GLU A 52 -51.48 14.50 -25.76
CA GLU A 52 -50.39 13.55 -26.03
C GLU A 52 -49.04 14.07 -25.52
N ILE A 53 -48.71 15.33 -25.82
CA ILE A 53 -47.45 15.96 -25.40
C ILE A 53 -47.38 16.03 -23.87
N ASN A 54 -48.48 16.38 -23.19
CA ASN A 54 -48.51 16.39 -21.73
C ASN A 54 -48.27 15.00 -21.13
N ALA A 55 -48.86 13.95 -21.72
CA ALA A 55 -48.62 12.58 -21.29
C ALA A 55 -47.18 12.11 -21.55
N ASP A 56 -46.54 12.59 -22.62
CA ASP A 56 -45.12 12.35 -22.89
C ASP A 56 -44.21 13.12 -21.92
N ILE A 57 -44.57 14.35 -21.56
CA ILE A 57 -43.86 15.15 -20.53
C ILE A 57 -43.91 14.45 -19.17
N GLU A 58 -45.08 13.98 -18.73
CA GLU A 58 -45.21 13.28 -17.45
C GLU A 58 -44.37 11.99 -17.41
N ARG A 59 -44.39 11.20 -18.49
CA ARG A 59 -43.54 10.01 -18.62
C ARG A 59 -42.05 10.36 -18.55
N ALA A 60 -41.61 11.34 -19.34
CA ALA A 60 -40.22 11.77 -19.35
C ALA A 60 -39.76 12.35 -17.99
N GLN A 61 -40.63 13.05 -17.27
CA GLN A 61 -40.35 13.51 -15.90
C GLN A 61 -40.20 12.35 -14.91
N SER A 62 -41.08 11.35 -14.98
CA SER A 62 -40.98 10.13 -14.16
C SER A 62 -39.67 9.38 -14.43
N ASP A 63 -39.34 9.18 -15.71
CA ASP A 63 -38.11 8.51 -16.13
C ASP A 63 -36.86 9.26 -15.64
N ARG A 64 -36.87 10.60 -15.72
CA ARG A 64 -35.79 11.43 -15.18
C ARG A 64 -35.58 11.22 -13.68
N VAL A 65 -36.66 11.15 -12.90
CA VAL A 65 -36.56 10.92 -11.44
C VAL A 65 -35.98 9.55 -11.14
N ILE A 66 -36.37 8.52 -11.90
CA ILE A 66 -35.82 7.17 -11.76
C ILE A 66 -34.33 7.16 -12.09
N LEU A 67 -33.94 7.79 -13.20
CA LEU A 67 -32.53 7.88 -13.62
C LEU A 67 -31.69 8.66 -12.61
N GLN A 68 -32.18 9.76 -12.04
CA GLN A 68 -31.46 10.49 -10.98
C GLN A 68 -31.24 9.64 -9.72
N ARG A 69 -32.20 8.78 -9.35
CA ARG A 69 -32.01 7.83 -8.25
C ARG A 69 -30.99 6.75 -8.61
N ALA A 70 -31.04 6.25 -9.83
CA ALA A 70 -30.10 5.25 -10.34
C ALA A 70 -28.67 5.80 -10.42
N GLU A 71 -28.49 7.04 -10.91
CA GLU A 71 -27.20 7.76 -10.94
C GLU A 71 -26.60 7.85 -9.54
N LYS A 72 -27.39 8.30 -8.56
CA LYS A 72 -26.92 8.42 -7.18
C LYS A 72 -26.50 7.06 -6.60
N ALA A 73 -27.25 6.00 -6.89
CA ALA A 73 -26.91 4.66 -6.44
C ALA A 73 -25.63 4.13 -7.13
N ALA A 74 -25.50 4.35 -8.45
CA ALA A 74 -24.31 3.99 -9.21
C ALA A 74 -23.07 4.70 -8.67
N LEU A 75 -23.15 6.01 -8.41
CA LEU A 75 -22.06 6.80 -7.83
C LEU A 75 -21.64 6.26 -6.45
N GLN A 76 -22.60 5.89 -5.60
CA GLN A 76 -22.28 5.30 -4.29
C GLN A 76 -21.58 3.94 -4.42
N ILE A 77 -21.97 3.12 -5.40
CA ILE A 77 -21.35 1.82 -5.65
C ILE A 77 -19.92 2.00 -6.19
N GLU A 78 -19.71 2.92 -7.13
CA GLU A 78 -18.40 3.26 -7.69
C GLU A 78 -17.46 3.78 -6.60
N LEU A 79 -17.90 4.75 -5.80
CA LEU A 79 -17.13 5.26 -4.67
C LEU A 79 -16.80 4.15 -3.66
N ALA A 80 -17.73 3.25 -3.38
CA ALA A 80 -17.46 2.12 -2.48
C ALA A 80 -16.45 1.14 -3.09
N ALA A 81 -16.50 0.90 -4.39
CA ALA A 81 -15.54 0.04 -5.10
C ALA A 81 -14.14 0.65 -5.10
N ASP A 82 -14.03 1.95 -5.40
CA ASP A 82 -12.76 2.68 -5.38
C ASP A 82 -12.16 2.70 -3.98
N ASN A 83 -12.97 2.97 -2.95
CA ASN A 83 -12.51 2.94 -1.56
C ASN A 83 -12.00 1.55 -1.14
N ARG A 84 -12.67 0.46 -1.58
CA ARG A 84 -12.20 -0.91 -1.34
C ARG A 84 -10.89 -1.20 -2.08
N ALA A 85 -10.76 -0.73 -3.33
CA ALA A 85 -9.53 -0.90 -4.11
C ALA A 85 -8.35 -0.16 -3.46
N GLU A 86 -8.57 1.08 -3.01
CA GLU A 86 -7.56 1.85 -2.29
C GLU A 86 -7.21 1.24 -0.93
N GLU A 87 -8.19 0.71 -0.19
CA GLU A 87 -7.93 -0.01 1.05
C GLU A 87 -7.11 -1.28 0.81
N ALA A 88 -7.41 -2.04 -0.24
CA ALA A 88 -6.61 -3.22 -0.61
C ALA A 88 -5.16 -2.84 -0.98
N LYS A 89 -4.94 -1.71 -1.66
CA LYS A 89 -3.59 -1.19 -1.92
C LYS A 89 -2.87 -0.80 -0.63
N ARG A 90 -3.54 -0.09 0.28
CA ARG A 90 -2.99 0.27 1.60
C ARG A 90 -2.57 -0.97 2.38
N GLN A 91 -3.42 -1.99 2.43
CA GLN A 91 -3.12 -3.26 3.09
C GLN A 91 -1.94 -3.98 2.43
N HIS A 92 -1.86 -3.98 1.10
CA HIS A 92 -0.73 -4.57 0.39
C HIS A 92 0.61 -3.87 0.74
N HIS A 93 0.64 -2.54 0.71
CA HIS A 93 1.83 -1.78 1.10
C HIS A 93 2.20 -1.98 2.57
N TYR A 94 1.20 -2.07 3.45
CA TYR A 94 1.42 -2.37 4.86
C TYR A 94 2.08 -3.74 5.05
N MET A 95 1.56 -4.79 4.41
CA MET A 95 2.15 -6.13 4.46
C MET A 95 3.57 -6.19 3.89
N ASN A 96 3.85 -5.43 2.83
CA ASN A 96 5.22 -5.32 2.32
C ASN A 96 6.17 -4.67 3.35
N ALA A 97 5.71 -3.65 4.08
CA ALA A 97 6.49 -3.02 5.14
C ALA A 97 6.74 -3.99 6.31
N VAL A 98 5.71 -4.74 6.72
CA VAL A 98 5.84 -5.78 7.76
C VAL A 98 6.87 -6.85 7.35
N ASN A 99 6.77 -7.39 6.14
CA ASN A 99 7.72 -8.38 5.63
C ASN A 99 9.16 -7.83 5.57
N ALA A 100 9.32 -6.58 5.14
CA ALA A 100 10.63 -5.93 5.11
C ALA A 100 11.22 -5.72 6.51
N ALA A 101 10.38 -5.39 7.51
CA ALA A 101 10.81 -5.26 8.91
C ALA A 101 11.28 -6.61 9.48
N VAL A 102 10.54 -7.70 9.22
CA VAL A 102 10.93 -9.07 9.62
C VAL A 102 12.27 -9.46 9.00
N GLU A 103 12.44 -9.23 7.69
CA GLU A 103 13.70 -9.50 6.98
C GLU A 103 14.86 -8.67 7.53
N LEU A 104 14.62 -7.41 7.89
CA LEU A 104 15.63 -6.54 8.48
C LEU A 104 16.08 -7.05 9.85
N VAL A 105 15.15 -7.47 10.71
CA VAL A 105 15.46 -8.09 12.00
C VAL A 105 16.28 -9.37 11.80
N GLY A 106 15.87 -10.25 10.88
CA GLY A 106 16.63 -11.48 10.59
C GLY A 106 18.05 -11.21 10.07
N ARG A 107 18.24 -10.15 9.27
CA ARG A 107 19.58 -9.69 8.86
C ARG A 107 20.39 -9.17 10.02
N ALA A 108 19.78 -8.42 10.93
CA ALA A 108 20.43 -7.87 12.11
C ALA A 108 20.87 -8.97 13.09
N GLU A 109 20.04 -10.00 13.28
CA GLU A 109 20.38 -11.18 14.10
C GLU A 109 21.56 -11.95 13.49
N ARG A 110 21.57 -12.17 12.18
CA ARG A 110 22.71 -12.80 11.49
C ARG A 110 23.99 -11.97 11.65
N LEU A 111 23.89 -10.65 11.55
CA LEU A 111 25.03 -9.77 11.77
C LEU A 111 25.55 -9.86 13.22
N GLN A 112 24.65 -9.88 14.20
CA GLN A 112 25.00 -10.08 15.61
C GLN A 112 25.76 -11.41 15.84
N ALA A 113 25.28 -12.51 15.24
CA ALA A 113 25.96 -13.80 15.33
C ALA A 113 27.38 -13.76 14.73
N VAL A 114 27.57 -13.08 13.60
CA VAL A 114 28.91 -12.89 12.99
C VAL A 114 29.82 -12.05 13.88
N ILE A 115 29.29 -11.02 14.55
CA ILE A 115 30.06 -10.20 15.51
C ILE A 115 30.53 -11.07 16.70
N GLU A 116 29.66 -11.93 17.22
CA GLU A 116 29.99 -12.83 18.32
C GLU A 116 31.05 -13.87 17.91
N GLU A 117 30.88 -14.49 16.74
CA GLU A 117 31.84 -15.45 16.19
C GLU A 117 33.21 -14.78 15.96
N PHE A 118 33.22 -13.58 15.39
CA PHE A 118 34.44 -12.79 15.20
C PHE A 118 35.12 -12.48 16.53
N GLY A 119 34.36 -12.10 17.56
CA GLY A 119 34.87 -11.88 18.92
C GLY A 119 35.54 -13.14 19.49
N GLN A 120 34.95 -14.32 19.29
CA GLN A 120 35.55 -15.60 19.70
C GLN A 120 36.84 -15.91 18.93
N MET A 121 36.87 -15.69 17.61
CA MET A 121 38.08 -15.88 16.80
C MET A 121 39.22 -14.96 17.27
N VAL A 122 38.91 -13.71 17.60
CA VAL A 122 39.88 -12.75 18.12
C VAL A 122 40.50 -13.22 19.44
N LEU A 123 39.67 -13.73 20.37
CA LEU A 123 40.16 -14.29 21.63
C LEU A 123 41.02 -15.55 21.43
N ALA A 124 40.63 -16.43 20.49
CA ALA A 124 41.40 -17.62 20.17
C ALA A 124 42.78 -17.26 19.57
N ILE A 125 42.83 -16.32 18.63
CA ILE A 125 44.09 -15.80 18.06
C ILE A 125 45.00 -15.25 19.16
N GLU A 126 44.44 -14.46 20.10
CA GLU A 126 45.23 -13.93 21.21
C GLU A 126 45.75 -15.04 22.13
N ALA A 127 44.94 -16.06 22.44
CA ALA A 127 45.35 -17.20 23.25
C ALA A 127 46.48 -17.99 22.58
N ASP A 128 46.38 -18.25 21.27
CA ASP A 128 47.39 -18.93 20.48
C ASP A 128 48.68 -18.12 20.39
N GLU A 129 48.61 -16.80 20.18
CA GLU A 129 49.79 -15.90 20.20
C GLU A 129 50.53 -15.96 21.55
N ARG A 130 49.78 -15.98 22.66
CA ARG A 130 50.35 -16.10 24.01
C ARG A 130 51.01 -17.46 24.21
N LEU A 131 50.35 -18.54 23.78
CA LEU A 131 50.89 -19.89 23.86
C LEU A 131 52.19 -20.01 23.04
N ILE A 132 52.18 -19.59 21.78
CA ILE A 132 53.36 -19.58 20.90
C ILE A 132 54.50 -18.79 21.55
N SER A 133 54.21 -17.62 22.10
CA SER A 133 55.21 -16.78 22.78
C SER A 133 55.81 -17.46 24.02
N SER A 134 54.97 -18.14 24.80
CA SER A 134 55.38 -18.91 25.98
C SER A 134 56.30 -20.07 25.60
N GLU A 135 55.88 -20.90 24.64
CA GLU A 135 56.64 -22.08 24.18
C GLU A 135 57.99 -21.69 23.56
N MET A 136 58.02 -20.63 22.74
CA MET A 136 59.27 -20.14 22.15
C MET A 136 60.26 -19.63 23.21
N ARG A 137 59.76 -18.98 24.26
CA ARG A 137 60.58 -18.54 25.40
C ARG A 137 61.15 -19.74 26.16
N LEU A 138 60.34 -20.77 26.43
CA LEU A 138 60.81 -22.00 27.07
C LEU A 138 61.85 -22.74 26.22
N ALA A 139 61.64 -22.78 24.90
CA ALA A 139 62.56 -23.38 23.93
C ALA A 139 63.85 -22.56 23.71
N LYS A 140 63.99 -21.38 24.34
CA LYS A 140 65.11 -20.44 24.16
C LYS A 140 65.36 -20.10 22.68
N LYS A 141 64.28 -19.99 21.90
CA LYS A 141 64.32 -19.58 20.50
C LYS A 141 63.91 -18.11 20.37
N GLU A 142 64.55 -17.41 19.43
CA GLU A 142 64.20 -16.02 19.16
C GLU A 142 62.81 -15.91 18.54
N ILE A 143 62.01 -14.98 19.06
CA ILE A 143 60.73 -14.59 18.48
C ILE A 143 60.99 -13.36 17.61
N SER A 144 60.47 -13.35 16.39
CA SER A 144 60.56 -12.19 15.51
C SER A 144 59.99 -10.94 16.22
N PRO A 145 60.69 -9.78 16.21
CA PRO A 145 60.18 -8.53 16.78
C PRO A 145 58.81 -8.12 16.22
N ARG A 146 58.49 -8.56 14.99
CA ARG A 146 57.21 -8.30 14.34
C ARG A 146 56.03 -9.03 15.01
N ALA A 147 56.24 -10.20 15.61
CA ALA A 147 55.17 -10.94 16.29
C ALA A 147 54.64 -10.22 17.55
N GLY A 148 55.47 -9.36 18.18
CA GLY A 148 55.04 -8.52 19.30
C GLY A 148 54.50 -7.14 18.89
N GLN A 149 54.89 -6.63 17.72
CA GLN A 149 54.48 -5.32 17.20
C GLN A 149 53.15 -5.38 16.44
N PHE A 150 52.90 -6.46 15.70
CA PHE A 150 51.69 -6.69 14.91
C PHE A 150 50.79 -7.70 15.63
N ARG A 151 50.34 -7.38 16.85
CA ARG A 151 49.39 -8.25 17.54
C ARG A 151 48.20 -8.51 16.61
N THR A 152 48.01 -9.75 16.20
CA THR A 152 47.13 -10.09 15.07
C THR A 152 45.69 -9.67 15.35
N TYR A 153 45.27 -9.69 16.62
CA TYR A 153 43.99 -9.15 17.05
C TYR A 153 43.80 -7.67 16.69
N ARG A 154 44.85 -6.84 16.83
CA ARG A 154 44.78 -5.41 16.56
C ARG A 154 44.61 -5.14 15.07
N MET A 155 45.20 -5.97 14.22
CA MET A 155 45.00 -5.91 12.77
C MET A 155 43.61 -6.38 12.37
N ALA A 156 43.07 -7.41 13.04
CA ALA A 156 41.70 -7.87 12.84
C ALA A 156 40.68 -6.79 13.24
N SER A 157 40.87 -6.12 14.39
CA SER A 157 40.03 -4.99 14.82
C SER A 157 40.10 -3.82 13.84
N VAL A 158 41.29 -3.44 13.35
CA VAL A 158 41.44 -2.36 12.35
C VAL A 158 40.78 -2.73 11.01
N ALA A 159 40.86 -4.00 10.59
CA ALA A 159 40.17 -4.47 9.38
C ALA A 159 38.65 -4.37 9.52
N VAL A 160 38.10 -4.70 10.69
CA VAL A 160 36.67 -4.54 11.00
C VAL A 160 36.28 -3.07 11.10
N GLU A 161 37.04 -2.23 11.80
CA GLU A 161 36.79 -0.78 11.87
C GLU A 161 36.77 -0.11 10.47
N ASN A 162 37.63 -0.57 9.56
CA ASN A 162 37.67 -0.09 8.17
C ASN A 162 36.46 -0.57 7.34
N VAL A 163 35.86 -1.71 7.68
CA VAL A 163 34.63 -2.22 7.03
C VAL A 163 33.39 -1.50 7.55
N PHE A 164 33.36 -1.14 8.84
CA PHE A 164 32.16 -0.61 9.51
C PHE A 164 32.11 0.91 9.66
N GLY A 165 33.12 1.65 9.17
CA GLY A 165 33.05 3.10 8.99
C GLY A 165 32.36 3.85 10.14
N LYS A 166 32.84 3.67 11.38
CA LYS A 166 32.30 4.29 12.60
C LYS A 166 30.79 4.11 12.82
N GLY A 167 30.39 2.89 13.19
CA GLY A 167 29.20 2.66 14.02
C GLY A 167 29.65 2.19 15.40
N ASP A 168 29.31 2.93 16.46
CA ASP A 168 29.62 2.55 17.84
C ASP A 168 28.62 1.47 18.29
N PHE A 169 28.96 0.20 18.07
CA PHE A 169 28.10 -0.96 18.38
C PHE A 169 28.29 -1.50 19.81
N ALA A 170 29.02 -0.79 20.66
CA ALA A 170 29.53 -1.36 21.91
C ALA A 170 28.49 -1.51 23.03
N ASN A 171 27.35 -0.81 22.96
CA ASN A 171 26.47 -0.66 24.12
C ASN A 171 25.09 -1.33 23.98
N GLU A 172 24.65 -1.70 22.77
CA GLU A 172 23.36 -2.37 22.57
C GLU A 172 23.35 -3.20 21.27
N SER A 173 22.72 -4.39 21.31
CA SER A 173 22.63 -5.26 20.12
C SER A 173 21.87 -4.56 18.99
N ILE A 174 22.43 -4.57 17.79
CA ILE A 174 21.80 -4.02 16.57
C ILE A 174 20.42 -4.65 16.35
N ALA A 175 20.29 -5.96 16.61
CA ALA A 175 19.02 -6.66 16.52
C ALA A 175 17.99 -6.13 17.53
N LYS A 176 18.40 -5.78 18.75
CA LYS A 176 17.53 -5.18 19.75
C LYS A 176 17.08 -3.78 19.34
N ILE A 177 18.01 -2.91 18.92
CA ILE A 177 17.70 -1.55 18.43
C ILE A 177 16.68 -1.61 17.27
N ILE A 178 16.89 -2.52 16.32
CA ILE A 178 16.00 -2.69 15.17
C ILE A 178 14.63 -3.25 15.59
N ARG A 179 14.59 -4.24 16.50
CA ARG A 179 13.31 -4.74 17.01
C ARG A 179 12.51 -3.65 17.73
N ASP A 180 13.16 -2.85 18.57
CA ASP A 180 12.51 -1.77 19.32
C ASP A 180 11.99 -0.67 18.37
N ALA A 181 12.76 -0.31 17.34
CA ALA A 181 12.37 0.69 16.35
C ALA A 181 11.16 0.27 15.49
N TRP A 182 11.00 -1.03 15.24
CA TRP A 182 9.94 -1.58 14.39
C TRP A 182 8.89 -2.40 15.15
N ALA A 183 8.87 -2.32 16.48
CA ALA A 183 7.97 -3.10 17.33
C ALA A 183 6.49 -3.05 16.88
N PRO A 184 5.91 -1.89 16.51
CA PRO A 184 4.51 -1.84 16.07
C PRO A 184 4.22 -2.65 14.79
N LEU A 185 5.20 -2.74 13.86
CA LEU A 185 5.04 -3.55 12.64
C LEU A 185 5.26 -5.03 12.91
N LEU A 186 6.13 -5.36 13.88
CA LEU A 186 6.46 -6.74 14.24
C LEU A 186 5.37 -7.39 15.10
N GLU A 187 4.64 -6.61 15.90
CA GLU A 187 3.46 -7.08 16.65
C GLU A 187 2.36 -7.58 15.71
N ASP A 188 2.14 -6.89 14.59
CA ASP A 188 1.17 -7.30 13.56
C ASP A 188 1.67 -8.45 12.67
N ALA A 189 2.97 -8.74 12.69
CA ALA A 189 3.57 -9.89 12.01
C ALA A 189 3.40 -11.19 12.81
N GLN A 190 3.22 -11.09 14.14
CA GLN A 190 2.96 -12.26 14.96
C GLN A 190 1.53 -12.73 14.70
N PRO A 191 1.32 -14.04 14.44
CA PRO A 191 -0.04 -14.55 14.37
C PRO A 191 -0.71 -14.23 15.70
N LYS A 192 -1.79 -13.43 15.67
CA LYS A 192 -2.68 -13.31 16.82
C LYS A 192 -3.06 -14.73 17.19
N GLY A 193 -2.54 -15.21 18.32
CA GLY A 193 -2.90 -16.53 18.82
C GLY A 193 -4.41 -16.60 18.88
N ASP A 194 -4.98 -17.65 18.31
CA ASP A 194 -6.41 -17.92 18.39
C ASP A 194 -6.83 -17.95 19.87
N GLU A 195 -7.48 -16.89 20.34
CA GLU A 195 -8.34 -16.87 21.54
C GLU A 195 -9.80 -16.96 21.13
#